data_AF-A0A0Q5YU65-F1
#
_entry.id   AF-A0A0Q5YU65-F1
#
_cell.length_a   1.000
_cell.length_b   1.000
_cell.length_c   1.000
_cell.angle_alpha   90.00
_cell.angle_beta   90.00
_cell.angle_gamma   90.00
#
_symmetry.space_group_name_H-M   'P 1'
#
loop_
_entity.id
_entity.type
_entity.pdbx_description
1 polymer ?
#
loop_
_entity_poly.entity_id
_entity_poly.type
_entity_poly.pdbx_seq_one_letter_code
_entity_poly.pdbx_strand_id
1 'polypeptide(L)'
;MKKKQRRGAIALLTTTAAVATLIACGGGGGGGSAAAGASGDIPAGSTIAAPAPGTGAGATGPAPVLADCELFPQEAVFNTRIDDTSRFPAHANSAAWIASVGTSTPFRADWWRGEDPTQRDAYYGMPVNVVDGSAATTSWNQVQYDFSPSGVSSQVGWPHESDCAVADGAGGHTLTRGCSAVPADQRRFPFPRTNVKNEGGTCHDPNSCGDHHVLVVEQGACRLWEGYATYPIGGQWYTMSSAAWDLKSLALRPSGWTAGDAAGLPITPFLAKAAEADTGEIRHALRVTFRDAVLARSFNWPARHFAGGDTPGGIPFGAVLRLKADFAIPDHWTPQAKAIATAAKRYGLYVSDIGMDFYVQGEPNAAWSEQMFRDVSSIPLSQMEFVDLGAITRDPRFSADSMAARW
;
A
#
# COMPACT_ATOMS: atom_id res chain seq x y z
N MET A 1 -73.36 2.72 -36.90
CA MET A 1 -72.71 1.73 -36.00
C MET A 1 -71.55 2.41 -35.27
N LYS A 2 -71.38 2.11 -33.99
CA LYS A 2 -70.64 2.89 -32.97
C LYS A 2 -69.11 2.70 -33.02
N LYS A 3 -68.41 3.81 -32.72
CA LYS A 3 -67.09 4.01 -32.08
C LYS A 3 -66.30 2.77 -31.60
N LYS A 4 -64.96 2.82 -31.77
CA LYS A 4 -64.01 2.87 -30.63
C LYS A 4 -62.58 3.24 -31.05
N GLN A 5 -62.11 4.37 -30.52
CA GLN A 5 -60.68 4.68 -30.32
C GLN A 5 -60.08 3.74 -29.27
N ARG A 6 -58.81 3.35 -29.46
CA ARG A 6 -57.93 2.97 -28.35
C ARG A 6 -56.58 3.68 -28.51
N ARG A 7 -56.23 4.41 -27.45
CA ARG A 7 -54.93 5.01 -27.18
C ARG A 7 -53.95 3.91 -26.80
N GLY A 8 -52.70 4.00 -27.27
CA GLY A 8 -51.56 3.23 -26.79
C GLY A 8 -50.35 4.17 -26.72
N ALA A 9 -49.79 4.32 -25.54
CA ALA A 9 -48.77 5.30 -25.18
C ALA A 9 -47.42 5.01 -25.86
N ILE A 10 -46.77 6.07 -26.35
CA ILE A 10 -45.37 6.06 -26.75
C ILE A 10 -44.55 6.31 -25.48
N ALA A 11 -43.91 5.26 -24.96
CA ALA A 11 -42.92 5.38 -23.90
C ALA A 11 -41.57 5.77 -24.54
N LEU A 12 -41.11 6.96 -24.19
CA LEU A 12 -39.81 7.50 -24.53
C LEU A 12 -38.74 6.66 -23.80
N LEU A 13 -37.92 5.90 -24.54
CA LEU A 13 -36.73 5.26 -23.96
C LEU A 13 -35.70 6.35 -23.62
N THR A 14 -35.66 6.75 -22.35
CA THR A 14 -34.52 7.46 -21.78
C THR A 14 -33.43 6.44 -21.47
N THR A 15 -32.32 6.50 -22.20
CA THR A 15 -31.08 5.79 -21.90
C THR A 15 -30.47 6.37 -20.61
N THR A 16 -30.69 5.72 -19.48
CA THR A 16 -29.95 5.97 -18.24
C THR A 16 -28.62 5.23 -18.30
N ALA A 17 -27.54 5.98 -18.47
CA ALA A 17 -26.18 5.50 -18.21
C ALA A 17 -26.06 5.23 -16.70
N ALA A 18 -25.75 3.99 -16.32
CA ALA A 18 -25.47 3.61 -14.95
C ALA A 18 -24.07 4.13 -14.58
N VAL A 19 -24.03 5.20 -13.79
CA VAL A 19 -22.83 5.66 -13.09
C VAL A 19 -22.67 4.76 -11.88
N ALA A 20 -21.60 3.96 -11.87
CA ALA A 20 -21.21 3.18 -10.69
C ALA A 20 -20.52 4.12 -9.69
N THR A 21 -21.24 4.53 -8.66
CA THR A 21 -20.70 5.26 -7.51
C THR A 21 -19.89 4.31 -6.63
N LEU A 22 -18.58 4.51 -6.57
CA LEU A 22 -17.70 3.96 -5.52
C LEU A 22 -18.10 4.58 -4.18
N ILE A 23 -18.62 3.78 -3.26
CA ILE A 23 -18.91 4.18 -1.90
C ILE A 23 -17.63 3.97 -1.08
N ALA A 24 -16.89 5.06 -0.86
CA ALA A 24 -15.85 5.12 0.16
C ALA A 24 -16.53 5.28 1.54
N CYS A 25 -16.51 4.23 2.35
CA CYS A 25 -17.01 4.27 3.74
C CYS A 25 -15.85 4.56 4.70
N GLY A 26 -15.59 5.84 4.98
CA GLY A 26 -14.84 6.29 6.15
C GLY A 26 -15.76 6.31 7.38
N GLY A 27 -15.52 5.42 8.34
CA GLY A 27 -16.28 5.35 9.60
C GLY A 27 -15.83 6.42 10.60
N GLY A 28 -16.72 7.36 10.91
CA GLY A 28 -16.53 8.34 11.98
C GLY A 28 -17.13 7.87 13.32
N GLY A 29 -16.44 8.17 14.42
CA GLY A 29 -16.92 8.01 15.80
C GLY A 29 -16.69 9.30 16.59
N GLY A 30 -17.78 9.91 17.06
CA GLY A 30 -17.81 11.20 17.75
C GLY A 30 -17.30 11.19 19.21
N GLY A 31 -16.90 12.38 19.67
CA GLY A 31 -16.29 12.60 20.98
C GLY A 31 -17.26 12.84 22.15
N GLY A 32 -16.66 12.92 23.34
CA GLY A 32 -17.33 13.31 24.59
C GLY A 32 -16.40 13.40 25.80
N SER A 33 -15.88 14.61 26.03
CA SER A 33 -15.59 15.30 27.30
C SER A 33 -14.55 14.79 28.34
N ALA A 34 -13.47 15.57 28.37
CA ALA A 34 -12.62 16.07 29.46
C ALA A 34 -12.96 15.79 30.94
N ALA A 35 -11.89 15.50 31.70
CA ALA A 35 -11.73 15.93 33.09
C ALA A 35 -10.27 16.39 33.32
N ALA A 36 -10.12 17.56 33.96
CA ALA A 36 -8.87 18.25 34.25
C ALA A 36 -8.12 17.64 35.45
N GLY A 37 -6.79 17.78 35.47
CA GLY A 37 -5.96 17.37 36.61
C GLY A 37 -4.51 17.86 36.54
N ALA A 38 -4.29 19.02 37.15
CA ALA A 38 -3.11 19.48 37.90
C ALA A 38 -1.68 19.40 37.32
N SER A 39 -1.08 20.59 37.29
CA SER A 39 0.31 20.97 37.06
C SER A 39 1.30 20.34 38.06
N GLY A 40 2.52 20.07 37.58
CA GLY A 40 3.69 19.78 38.41
C GLY A 40 4.99 20.10 37.67
N ASP A 41 5.61 21.22 38.04
CA ASP A 41 6.95 21.65 37.62
C ASP A 41 8.04 20.72 38.17
N ILE A 42 9.00 20.26 37.35
CA ILE A 42 10.37 19.81 37.74
C ILE A 42 11.33 20.04 36.54
N PRO A 43 12.62 20.40 36.78
CA PRO A 43 13.33 21.41 36.00
C PRO A 43 14.27 20.88 34.89
N ALA A 44 14.71 21.85 34.08
CA ALA A 44 15.66 21.74 32.98
C ALA A 44 17.02 21.13 33.36
N GLY A 45 17.56 20.29 32.49
CA GLY A 45 18.96 19.88 32.54
C GLY A 45 19.37 18.86 31.47
N SER A 46 20.30 19.28 30.61
CA SER A 46 21.20 18.47 29.76
C SER A 46 20.70 18.08 28.37
N THR A 47 20.94 18.98 27.43
CA THR A 47 21.00 18.70 25.99
C THR A 47 22.21 17.79 25.68
N ILE A 48 21.95 16.54 25.31
CA ILE A 48 22.94 15.70 24.63
C ILE A 48 22.81 16.02 23.14
N ALA A 49 23.83 16.65 22.56
CA ALA A 49 23.87 16.97 21.15
C ALA A 49 23.77 15.69 20.30
N ALA A 50 22.79 15.63 19.41
CA ALA A 50 22.72 14.63 18.37
C ALA A 50 23.98 14.69 17.48
N PRO A 51 24.51 13.54 17.02
CA PRO A 51 25.67 13.53 16.13
C PRO A 51 25.31 14.22 14.80
N ALA A 52 26.22 15.06 14.32
CA ALA A 52 26.10 15.80 13.07
C ALA A 52 25.84 14.87 11.85
N PRO A 53 25.15 15.35 10.80
CA PRO A 53 24.98 14.58 9.58
C PRO A 53 26.35 14.40 8.91
N GLY A 54 26.85 13.17 8.92
CA GLY A 54 28.03 12.79 8.16
C GLY A 54 27.76 12.97 6.67
N THR A 55 28.54 13.83 6.03
CA THR A 55 28.68 13.95 4.58
C THR A 55 29.38 12.70 4.05
N GLY A 56 28.62 11.63 3.85
CA GLY A 56 29.11 10.39 3.29
C GLY A 56 28.15 9.88 2.23
N ALA A 57 28.50 10.09 0.97
CA ALA A 57 27.97 9.27 -0.11
C ALA A 57 28.27 7.80 0.20
N GLY A 58 27.24 6.95 0.25
CA GLY A 58 27.41 5.50 0.06
C GLY A 58 27.68 4.61 1.27
N ALA A 59 26.93 4.75 2.37
CA ALA A 59 26.74 3.62 3.30
C ALA A 59 25.24 3.30 3.41
N THR A 60 24.80 2.33 2.61
CA THR A 60 23.45 1.75 2.68
C THR A 60 23.57 0.43 3.44
N GLY A 61 22.85 0.28 4.55
CA GLY A 61 22.71 -1.01 5.23
C GLY A 61 22.08 -2.05 4.29
N PRO A 62 22.18 -3.35 4.60
CA PRO A 62 21.59 -4.41 3.76
C PRO A 62 20.11 -4.13 3.48
N ALA A 63 19.63 -4.62 2.34
CA ALA A 63 18.22 -4.52 1.98
C ALA A 63 17.34 -5.04 3.13
N PRO A 64 16.12 -4.49 3.31
CA PRO A 64 15.18 -5.02 4.29
C PRO A 64 14.90 -6.49 3.98
N VAL A 65 14.79 -7.32 5.02
CA VAL A 65 14.57 -8.76 4.89
C VAL A 65 13.28 -9.14 5.59
N LEU A 66 12.45 -9.94 4.93
CA LEU A 66 11.29 -10.59 5.51
C LEU A 66 11.27 -12.06 5.10
N ALA A 67 11.12 -12.95 6.08
CA ALA A 67 11.15 -14.40 5.86
C ALA A 67 12.38 -14.86 5.04
N ASP A 68 13.56 -14.41 5.45
CA ASP A 68 14.86 -14.68 4.81
C ASP A 68 14.99 -14.21 3.34
N CYS A 69 14.05 -13.39 2.86
CA CYS A 69 14.07 -12.82 1.53
C CYS A 69 14.27 -11.30 1.60
N GLU A 70 15.24 -10.78 0.84
CA GLU A 70 15.36 -9.34 0.62
C GLU A 70 14.08 -8.82 -0.04
N LEU A 71 13.54 -7.69 0.44
CA LEU A 71 12.41 -7.01 -0.17
C LEU A 71 12.92 -6.15 -1.34
N PHE A 72 13.26 -6.86 -2.41
CA PHE A 72 14.01 -6.41 -3.59
C PHE A 72 15.50 -6.18 -3.35
N PRO A 73 16.32 -6.28 -4.43
CA PRO A 73 17.73 -5.92 -4.36
C PRO A 73 17.93 -4.50 -3.83
N GLN A 74 19.08 -4.27 -3.23
CA GLN A 74 19.41 -2.98 -2.62
C GLN A 74 19.48 -1.83 -3.65
N GLU A 75 19.57 -2.14 -4.95
CA GLU A 75 19.48 -1.20 -6.07
C GLU A 75 18.08 -0.68 -6.36
N ALA A 76 17.05 -1.32 -5.81
CA ALA A 76 15.68 -0.89 -6.00
C ALA A 76 15.47 0.53 -5.46
N VAL A 77 14.70 1.33 -6.18
CA VAL A 77 14.36 2.70 -5.80
C VAL A 77 13.72 2.77 -4.41
N PHE A 78 12.99 1.73 -4.01
CA PHE A 78 12.34 1.64 -2.69
C PHE A 78 13.34 1.56 -1.54
N ASN A 79 14.56 1.07 -1.81
CA ASN A 79 15.67 0.96 -0.87
C ASN A 79 16.71 2.09 -1.07
N THR A 80 16.41 3.05 -1.94
CA THR A 80 17.33 4.15 -2.28
C THR A 80 17.09 5.36 -1.40
N ARG A 81 18.16 5.84 -0.76
CA ARG A 81 18.11 7.08 0.00
C ARG A 81 17.91 8.28 -0.92
N ILE A 82 16.91 9.08 -0.59
CA ILE A 82 16.56 10.33 -1.25
C ILE A 82 16.81 11.55 -0.36
N ASP A 83 17.41 11.43 0.83
CA ASP A 83 17.61 12.58 1.75
C ASP A 83 18.72 13.58 1.33
N ASP A 84 19.48 13.28 0.28
CA ASP A 84 20.37 14.26 -0.35
C ASP A 84 19.54 15.26 -1.17
N THR A 85 19.24 16.42 -0.59
CA THR A 85 18.41 17.46 -1.20
C THR A 85 19.05 18.12 -2.42
N SER A 86 20.37 17.97 -2.61
CA SER A 86 21.06 18.49 -3.81
C SER A 86 20.83 17.57 -5.00
N ARG A 87 20.84 16.25 -4.77
CA ARG A 87 20.55 15.23 -5.78
C ARG A 87 19.05 15.06 -6.01
N PHE A 88 18.25 15.17 -4.95
CA PHE A 88 16.81 14.97 -4.93
C PHE A 88 16.11 16.23 -4.40
N PRO A 89 16.04 17.30 -5.22
CA PRO A 89 15.42 18.55 -4.81
C PRO A 89 13.90 18.39 -4.64
N ALA A 90 13.29 19.35 -3.96
CA ALA A 90 11.83 19.44 -3.89
C ALA A 90 11.25 19.57 -5.32
N HIS A 91 10.17 18.84 -5.57
CA HIS A 91 9.42 18.90 -6.81
C HIS A 91 8.76 20.27 -6.98
N ALA A 92 8.73 20.79 -8.21
CA ALA A 92 8.20 22.13 -8.50
C ALA A 92 6.74 22.34 -8.03
N ASN A 93 5.92 21.29 -8.10
CA ASN A 93 4.52 21.33 -7.65
C ASN A 93 4.31 21.03 -6.15
N SER A 94 5.40 20.79 -5.39
CA SER A 94 5.32 20.35 -3.99
C SER A 94 4.42 21.23 -3.12
N ALA A 95 4.60 22.56 -3.18
CA ALA A 95 3.79 23.49 -2.41
C ALA A 95 2.31 23.50 -2.80
N ALA A 96 2.01 23.39 -4.10
CA ALA A 96 0.64 23.36 -4.61
C ALA A 96 -0.09 22.07 -4.17
N TRP A 97 0.58 20.92 -4.28
CA TRP A 97 0.06 19.63 -3.86
C TRP A 97 -0.16 19.54 -2.34
N ILE A 98 0.76 20.07 -1.54
CA ILE A 98 0.57 20.15 -0.08
C ILE A 98 -0.62 21.06 0.27
N ALA A 99 -0.77 22.18 -0.43
CA ALA A 99 -1.88 23.10 -0.20
C ALA A 99 -3.24 22.50 -0.60
N SER A 100 -3.32 21.72 -1.68
CA SER A 100 -4.57 21.08 -2.12
C SER A 100 -5.08 20.01 -1.15
N VAL A 101 -4.15 19.35 -0.43
CA VAL A 101 -4.50 18.41 0.64
C VAL A 101 -4.89 19.18 1.92
N GLY A 102 -4.06 20.12 2.33
CA GLY A 102 -4.17 20.84 3.59
C GLY A 102 -2.86 20.78 4.37
N THR A 103 -2.26 21.94 4.62
CA THR A 103 -0.93 22.05 5.25
C THR A 103 -0.87 21.53 6.69
N SER A 104 -2.01 21.51 7.39
CA SER A 104 -2.14 21.03 8.76
C SER A 104 -2.56 19.56 8.85
N THR A 105 -2.76 18.87 7.73
CA THR A 105 -3.16 17.45 7.73
C THR A 105 -2.09 16.65 8.47
N PRO A 106 -2.43 15.94 9.56
CA PRO A 106 -1.46 15.19 10.35
C PRO A 106 -1.11 13.87 9.68
N PHE A 107 0.11 13.39 9.86
CA PHE A 107 0.49 12.01 9.54
C PHE A 107 -0.42 11.05 10.31
N ARG A 108 -0.98 10.06 9.62
CA ARG A 108 -1.78 9.00 10.25
C ARG A 108 -1.14 7.65 9.99
N ALA A 109 -0.74 6.98 11.05
CA ALA A 109 -0.39 5.57 10.99
C ALA A 109 -1.69 4.76 10.89
N ASP A 110 -1.87 4.08 9.77
CA ASP A 110 -3.10 3.42 9.34
C ASP A 110 -3.04 1.91 9.59
N TRP A 111 -2.76 1.54 10.83
CA TRP A 111 -2.73 0.17 11.31
C TRP A 111 -2.92 0.16 12.83
N TRP A 112 -3.32 -0.99 13.39
CA TRP A 112 -3.53 -1.15 14.82
C TRP A 112 -2.59 -2.19 15.42
N ARG A 113 -2.80 -2.48 16.72
CA ARG A 113 -1.98 -3.40 17.49
C ARG A 113 -2.56 -4.81 17.55
N GLY A 114 -3.85 -4.99 17.27
CA GLY A 114 -4.51 -6.29 17.36
C GLY A 114 -4.16 -7.18 16.18
N GLU A 115 -3.75 -8.42 16.48
CA GLU A 115 -3.29 -9.39 15.49
C GLU A 115 -4.31 -10.50 15.23
N ASP A 116 -5.39 -10.57 16.03
CA ASP A 116 -6.43 -11.58 15.90
C ASP A 116 -7.45 -11.15 14.83
N PRO A 117 -7.50 -11.81 13.65
CA PRO A 117 -8.42 -11.44 12.57
C PRO A 117 -9.90 -11.65 12.93
N THR A 118 -10.20 -12.32 14.04
CA THR A 118 -11.57 -12.46 14.55
C THR A 118 -12.03 -11.23 15.34
N GLN A 119 -11.11 -10.39 15.81
CA GLN A 119 -11.37 -9.19 16.62
C GLN A 119 -11.36 -7.93 15.74
N ARG A 120 -12.41 -7.73 14.94
CA ARG A 120 -12.46 -6.68 13.92
C ARG A 120 -12.30 -5.25 14.44
N ASP A 121 -12.70 -4.99 15.68
CA ASP A 121 -12.56 -3.68 16.30
C ASP A 121 -11.13 -3.40 16.82
N ALA A 122 -10.24 -4.40 16.77
CA ALA A 122 -8.84 -4.28 17.18
C ALA A 122 -7.84 -4.68 16.06
N TYR A 123 -8.32 -5.32 15.00
CA TYR A 123 -7.53 -5.81 13.88
C TYR A 123 -7.66 -4.90 12.66
N TYR A 124 -6.61 -4.14 12.37
CA TYR A 124 -6.59 -3.18 11.27
C TYR A 124 -5.17 -2.93 10.76
N GLY A 125 -5.05 -2.64 9.46
CA GLY A 125 -3.78 -2.53 8.73
C GLY A 125 -3.62 -3.65 7.71
N MET A 126 -2.39 -3.84 7.24
CA MET A 126 -2.08 -4.77 6.16
C MET A 126 -1.28 -5.97 6.67
N PRO A 127 -1.93 -7.08 7.03
CA PRO A 127 -1.23 -8.25 7.54
C PRO A 127 -0.44 -8.95 6.43
N VAL A 128 0.74 -9.45 6.79
CA VAL A 128 1.58 -10.25 5.89
C VAL A 128 1.56 -11.71 6.30
N ASN A 129 1.40 -12.58 5.31
CA ASN A 129 1.52 -14.02 5.48
C ASN A 129 2.89 -14.48 4.99
N VAL A 130 3.43 -15.50 5.66
CA VAL A 130 4.67 -16.17 5.25
C VAL A 130 4.37 -17.64 5.04
N VAL A 131 4.79 -18.17 3.90
CA VAL A 131 4.68 -19.59 3.54
C VAL A 131 6.00 -20.06 2.92
N ASP A 132 6.25 -21.36 2.86
CA ASP A 132 7.48 -21.94 2.27
C ASP A 132 7.23 -22.68 0.94
N GLY A 133 6.02 -22.56 0.38
CA GLY A 133 5.60 -23.23 -0.85
C GLY A 133 5.28 -24.72 -0.70
N SER A 134 5.66 -25.35 0.43
CA SER A 134 5.41 -26.76 0.70
C SER A 134 3.95 -27.02 1.08
N ALA A 135 3.49 -28.26 0.90
CA ALA A 135 2.15 -28.68 1.33
C ALA A 135 1.94 -28.60 2.86
N ALA A 136 3.00 -28.41 3.65
CA ALA A 136 2.89 -28.22 5.09
C ALA A 136 2.35 -26.82 5.45
N THR A 137 2.80 -25.79 4.73
CA THR A 137 2.49 -24.38 5.04
C THR A 137 1.57 -23.72 4.01
N THR A 138 1.54 -24.24 2.79
CA THR A 138 0.92 -23.59 1.62
C THR A 138 -0.22 -24.43 1.06
N SER A 139 -1.37 -23.77 0.87
CA SER A 139 -2.48 -24.25 0.05
C SER A 139 -2.48 -23.49 -1.28
N TRP A 140 -2.07 -24.16 -2.35
CA TRP A 140 -2.19 -23.66 -3.71
C TRP A 140 -3.64 -23.82 -4.18
N ASN A 141 -4.55 -22.99 -3.66
CA ASN A 141 -5.96 -23.07 -4.01
C ASN A 141 -6.22 -22.44 -5.38
N GLN A 142 -7.25 -22.94 -6.06
CA GLN A 142 -7.75 -22.29 -7.26
C GLN A 142 -8.25 -20.89 -6.92
N VAL A 143 -7.95 -19.90 -7.77
CA VAL A 143 -8.47 -18.54 -7.64
C VAL A 143 -9.30 -18.17 -8.87
N GLN A 144 -10.46 -17.57 -8.63
CA GLN A 144 -11.40 -17.11 -9.66
C GLN A 144 -11.46 -15.58 -9.68
N TYR A 145 -11.69 -15.02 -10.86
CA TYR A 145 -11.77 -13.57 -11.07
C TYR A 145 -13.18 -13.10 -11.45
N ASP A 146 -14.17 -14.00 -11.44
CA ASP A 146 -15.58 -13.69 -11.64
C ASP A 146 -16.33 -14.18 -10.41
N PHE A 147 -16.92 -13.27 -9.65
CA PHE A 147 -17.67 -13.59 -8.44
C PHE A 147 -19.08 -14.08 -8.75
N SER A 148 -19.60 -13.87 -9.96
CA SER A 148 -20.99 -14.17 -10.32
C SER A 148 -21.42 -15.62 -10.00
N PRO A 149 -20.59 -16.66 -10.24
CA PRO A 149 -20.94 -18.04 -9.89
C PRO A 149 -21.08 -18.31 -8.39
N SER A 150 -20.56 -17.43 -7.53
CA SER A 150 -20.72 -17.57 -6.07
C SER A 150 -22.15 -17.32 -5.61
N GLY A 151 -22.95 -16.59 -6.40
CA GLY A 151 -24.28 -16.11 -6.02
C GLY A 151 -24.28 -14.99 -4.96
N VAL A 152 -23.09 -14.53 -4.52
CA VAL A 152 -22.95 -13.48 -3.48
C VAL A 152 -22.68 -12.11 -4.09
N SER A 153 -21.83 -12.02 -5.12
CA SER A 153 -21.47 -10.75 -5.75
C SER A 153 -21.39 -10.90 -7.27
N SER A 154 -21.60 -9.81 -8.00
CA SER A 154 -21.48 -9.73 -9.46
C SER A 154 -20.21 -9.01 -9.92
N GLN A 155 -19.25 -8.81 -9.02
CA GLN A 155 -17.98 -8.19 -9.36
C GLN A 155 -17.15 -9.10 -10.27
N VAL A 156 -16.46 -8.49 -11.25
CA VAL A 156 -15.58 -9.18 -12.18
C VAL A 156 -14.25 -8.46 -12.22
N GLY A 157 -13.18 -9.21 -11.98
CA GLY A 157 -11.81 -8.74 -11.89
C GLY A 157 -11.08 -8.66 -13.22
N TRP A 158 -9.76 -8.48 -13.14
CA TRP A 158 -8.87 -8.25 -14.27
C TRP A 158 -7.84 -9.38 -14.43
N PRO A 159 -8.25 -10.60 -14.81
CA PRO A 159 -7.30 -11.72 -14.96
C PRO A 159 -6.23 -11.46 -16.03
N HIS A 160 -6.51 -10.62 -17.02
CA HIS A 160 -5.57 -10.26 -18.08
C HIS A 160 -4.46 -9.32 -17.61
N GLU A 161 -4.69 -8.60 -16.52
CA GLU A 161 -3.71 -7.76 -15.83
C GLU A 161 -3.28 -8.39 -14.51
N SER A 162 -3.48 -9.70 -14.30
CA SER A 162 -3.16 -10.40 -13.05
C SER A 162 -2.12 -11.49 -13.24
N ASP A 163 -1.47 -11.89 -12.14
CA ASP A 163 -0.52 -13.00 -12.03
C ASP A 163 -1.07 -14.15 -11.19
N CYS A 164 -0.70 -15.37 -11.55
CA CYS A 164 -1.16 -16.58 -10.86
C CYS A 164 -0.04 -17.60 -10.88
N ALA A 165 -0.11 -18.49 -9.90
CA ALA A 165 0.69 -19.69 -9.88
C ALA A 165 0.09 -20.74 -10.81
N VAL A 166 0.96 -21.46 -11.51
CA VAL A 166 0.61 -22.61 -12.34
C VAL A 166 1.52 -23.76 -11.93
N ALA A 167 0.97 -24.96 -11.78
CA ALA A 167 1.75 -26.13 -11.40
C ALA A 167 2.83 -26.41 -12.45
N ASP A 168 4.06 -26.69 -12.00
CA ASP A 168 5.23 -26.91 -12.88
C ASP A 168 5.41 -28.38 -13.33
N GLY A 169 4.56 -29.29 -12.84
CA GLY A 169 4.65 -30.72 -13.09
C GLY A 169 5.71 -31.46 -12.25
N ALA A 170 6.50 -30.76 -11.45
CA ALA A 170 7.50 -31.28 -10.52
C ALA A 170 7.07 -31.18 -9.04
N GLY A 171 5.80 -30.84 -8.79
CA GLY A 171 5.24 -30.64 -7.46
C GLY A 171 5.36 -29.21 -6.93
N GLY A 172 5.93 -28.30 -7.71
CA GLY A 172 5.99 -26.87 -7.42
C GLY A 172 4.99 -26.07 -8.27
N HIS A 173 5.10 -24.76 -8.16
CA HIS A 173 4.32 -23.81 -8.94
C HIS A 173 5.22 -22.69 -9.46
N THR A 174 4.99 -22.27 -10.69
CA THR A 174 5.67 -21.14 -11.34
C THR A 174 4.78 -19.91 -11.40
N LEU A 175 5.38 -18.73 -11.24
CA LEU A 175 4.72 -17.45 -11.45
C LEU A 175 4.43 -17.27 -12.94
N THR A 176 3.16 -17.04 -13.28
CA THR A 176 2.69 -16.79 -14.65
C THR A 176 2.02 -15.43 -14.74
N ARG A 177 2.50 -14.59 -15.65
CA ARG A 177 1.97 -13.25 -15.95
C ARG A 177 0.80 -13.34 -16.92
N GLY A 178 -0.31 -12.65 -16.65
CA GLY A 178 -1.49 -12.60 -17.51
C GLY A 178 -2.37 -13.85 -17.39
N CYS A 179 -3.02 -14.01 -16.24
CA CYS A 179 -3.85 -15.18 -15.91
C CYS A 179 -5.02 -15.46 -16.85
N SER A 180 -5.47 -14.49 -17.63
CA SER A 180 -6.49 -14.74 -18.66
C SER A 180 -6.03 -15.77 -19.70
N ALA A 181 -4.72 -15.90 -19.94
CA ALA A 181 -4.14 -16.89 -20.84
C ALA A 181 -4.04 -18.30 -20.21
N VAL A 182 -4.23 -18.42 -18.90
CA VAL A 182 -4.20 -19.69 -18.16
C VAL A 182 -5.64 -20.23 -18.02
N PRO A 183 -5.89 -21.53 -18.25
CA PRO A 183 -7.19 -22.15 -17.97
C PRO A 183 -7.66 -21.89 -16.53
N ALA A 184 -8.95 -21.59 -16.34
CA ALA A 184 -9.47 -21.14 -15.04
C ALA A 184 -9.26 -22.16 -13.91
N ASP A 185 -9.32 -23.45 -14.24
CA ASP A 185 -9.07 -24.58 -13.34
C ASP A 185 -7.59 -24.78 -13.00
N GLN A 186 -6.67 -24.04 -13.62
CA GLN A 186 -5.22 -24.11 -13.39
C GLN A 186 -4.64 -22.88 -12.69
N ARG A 187 -5.40 -21.80 -12.54
CA ARG A 187 -4.96 -20.57 -11.85
C ARG A 187 -4.87 -20.82 -10.35
N ARG A 188 -3.71 -20.59 -9.75
CA ARG A 188 -3.47 -20.77 -8.31
C ARG A 188 -2.97 -19.50 -7.63
N PHE A 189 -3.14 -19.46 -6.31
CA PHE A 189 -2.54 -18.47 -5.42
C PHE A 189 -2.04 -19.18 -4.14
N PRO A 190 -0.86 -18.80 -3.59
CA PRO A 190 -0.27 -19.50 -2.44
C PRO A 190 -0.85 -19.04 -1.11
N PHE A 191 -2.05 -19.48 -0.75
CA PHE A 191 -2.59 -19.14 0.56
C PHE A 191 -1.88 -19.92 1.67
N PRO A 192 -1.72 -19.35 2.88
CA PRO A 192 -1.42 -20.14 4.07
C PRO A 192 -2.41 -21.28 4.24
N ARG A 193 -1.91 -22.44 4.69
CA ARG A 193 -2.73 -23.63 4.86
C ARG A 193 -3.82 -23.46 5.91
N THR A 194 -3.53 -22.68 6.95
CA THR A 194 -4.44 -22.33 8.03
C THR A 194 -4.26 -20.86 8.40
N ASN A 195 -5.30 -20.24 8.93
CA ASN A 195 -5.26 -18.87 9.46
C ASN A 195 -4.71 -17.86 8.44
N VAL A 196 -5.26 -17.88 7.23
CA VAL A 196 -4.97 -16.85 6.22
C VAL A 196 -5.27 -15.49 6.85
N LYS A 197 -4.25 -14.64 6.95
CA LYS A 197 -4.41 -13.26 7.37
C LYS A 197 -4.74 -12.44 6.14
N ASN A 198 -5.74 -11.60 6.26
CA ASN A 198 -6.17 -10.68 5.21
C ASN A 198 -6.60 -9.39 5.88
N GLU A 199 -6.58 -8.29 5.13
CA GLU A 199 -7.16 -7.02 5.59
C GLU A 199 -8.65 -7.20 5.93
N GLY A 200 -9.12 -6.55 6.99
CA GLY A 200 -10.52 -6.65 7.43
C GLY A 200 -10.89 -7.96 8.15
N GLY A 201 -9.92 -8.89 8.33
CA GLY A 201 -10.08 -10.07 9.15
C GLY A 201 -11.14 -11.05 8.63
N THR A 202 -11.96 -11.63 9.50
CA THR A 202 -12.96 -12.66 9.12
C THR A 202 -14.19 -12.14 8.35
N CYS A 203 -14.08 -11.00 7.67
CA CYS A 203 -15.13 -10.42 6.83
C CYS A 203 -15.20 -11.08 5.47
N HIS A 204 -16.10 -12.03 5.27
CA HIS A 204 -16.16 -12.82 4.03
C HIS A 204 -17.24 -12.38 3.03
N ASP A 205 -17.92 -11.25 3.25
CA ASP A 205 -18.93 -10.71 2.33
C ASP A 205 -18.38 -9.56 1.49
N PRO A 206 -18.04 -9.79 0.20
CA PRO A 206 -17.47 -8.76 -0.67
C PRO A 206 -18.38 -7.53 -0.87
N ASN A 207 -19.67 -7.59 -0.56
CA ASN A 207 -20.57 -6.45 -0.73
C ASN A 207 -20.59 -5.50 0.46
N SER A 208 -20.09 -5.93 1.63
CA SER A 208 -20.10 -5.14 2.86
C SER A 208 -18.72 -4.95 3.49
N CYS A 209 -17.76 -5.80 3.14
CA CYS A 209 -16.41 -5.80 3.72
C CYS A 209 -15.42 -4.85 3.04
N GLY A 210 -15.66 -4.48 1.77
CA GLY A 210 -14.79 -3.57 1.03
C GLY A 210 -13.46 -4.21 0.61
N ASP A 211 -12.35 -3.53 0.88
CA ASP A 211 -11.01 -4.02 0.55
C ASP A 211 -10.64 -5.23 1.44
N HIS A 212 -9.93 -6.18 0.83
CA HIS A 212 -9.64 -7.48 1.46
C HIS A 212 -8.34 -8.03 0.90
N HIS A 213 -7.26 -7.31 1.14
CA HIS A 213 -5.95 -7.68 0.62
C HIS A 213 -5.41 -8.96 1.27
N VAL A 214 -4.84 -9.84 0.45
CA VAL A 214 -4.10 -11.02 0.92
C VAL A 214 -2.66 -10.89 0.42
N LEU A 215 -1.73 -10.66 1.35
CA LEU A 215 -0.31 -10.47 1.07
C LEU A 215 0.47 -11.71 1.52
N VAL A 216 1.24 -12.32 0.63
CA VAL A 216 1.99 -13.55 0.91
C VAL A 216 3.42 -13.44 0.41
N VAL A 217 4.36 -13.64 1.32
CA VAL A 217 5.77 -13.89 1.01
C VAL A 217 6.01 -15.40 1.01
N GLU A 218 6.47 -15.92 -0.12
CA GLU A 218 6.91 -17.30 -0.28
C GLU A 218 8.41 -17.40 0.04
N GLN A 219 8.71 -17.75 1.29
CA GLN A 219 10.03 -18.04 1.81
C GLN A 219 10.74 -19.11 0.95
N GLY A 220 12.06 -18.96 0.79
CA GLY A 220 12.88 -19.84 -0.04
C GLY A 220 12.82 -19.53 -1.53
N ALA A 221 11.62 -19.46 -2.11
CA ALA A 221 11.44 -19.00 -3.50
C ALA A 221 11.72 -17.49 -3.63
N CYS A 222 11.47 -16.73 -2.56
CA CYS A 222 11.47 -15.26 -2.51
C CYS A 222 10.57 -14.66 -3.58
N ARG A 223 9.30 -15.09 -3.57
CA ARG A 223 8.25 -14.52 -4.38
C ARG A 223 7.25 -13.81 -3.49
N LEU A 224 6.82 -12.64 -3.92
CA LEU A 224 5.75 -11.87 -3.29
C LEU A 224 4.47 -12.04 -4.12
N TRP A 225 3.36 -12.31 -3.46
CA TRP A 225 2.03 -12.47 -4.05
C TRP A 225 1.03 -11.60 -3.30
N GLU A 226 0.28 -10.76 -4.01
CA GLU A 226 -0.65 -9.82 -3.41
C GLU A 226 -1.97 -9.83 -4.18
N GLY A 227 -3.07 -10.13 -3.49
CA GLY A 227 -4.41 -10.12 -4.06
C GLY A 227 -5.24 -8.96 -3.54
N TYR A 228 -6.07 -8.36 -4.41
CA TYR A 228 -7.05 -7.32 -4.07
C TYR A 228 -8.46 -7.91 -4.04
N ALA A 229 -9.26 -7.50 -3.05
CA ALA A 229 -10.62 -8.00 -2.80
C ALA A 229 -10.66 -9.54 -2.85
N THR A 230 -9.82 -10.20 -2.04
CA THR A 230 -9.56 -11.65 -2.15
C THR A 230 -10.34 -12.45 -1.11
N TYR A 231 -11.52 -12.95 -1.48
CA TYR A 231 -12.48 -13.53 -0.55
C TYR A 231 -12.62 -15.06 -0.68
N PRO A 232 -12.69 -15.80 0.44
CA PRO A 232 -13.16 -17.18 0.46
C PRO A 232 -14.69 -17.23 0.55
N ILE A 233 -15.36 -17.68 -0.52
CA ILE A 233 -16.82 -17.78 -0.58
C ILE A 233 -17.21 -19.23 -0.87
N GLY A 234 -17.92 -19.88 0.07
CA GLY A 234 -18.36 -21.27 -0.10
C GLY A 234 -17.22 -22.28 -0.30
N GLY A 235 -16.03 -21.99 0.25
CA GLY A 235 -14.83 -22.82 0.10
C GLY A 235 -14.01 -22.53 -1.16
N GLN A 236 -14.47 -21.63 -2.05
CA GLN A 236 -13.72 -21.18 -3.22
C GLN A 236 -13.16 -19.77 -3.03
N TRP A 237 -11.94 -19.54 -3.51
CA TRP A 237 -11.29 -18.23 -3.49
C TRP A 237 -11.60 -17.39 -4.72
N TYR A 238 -11.98 -16.15 -4.50
CA TYR A 238 -12.21 -15.15 -5.53
C TYR A 238 -11.29 -13.97 -5.29
N THR A 239 -10.87 -13.28 -6.35
CA THR A 239 -10.05 -12.08 -6.27
C THR A 239 -10.37 -11.16 -7.44
N MET A 240 -10.30 -9.84 -7.25
CA MET A 240 -10.49 -8.89 -8.34
C MET A 240 -9.20 -8.70 -9.14
N SER A 241 -8.05 -8.77 -8.49
CA SER A 241 -6.74 -8.79 -9.16
C SER A 241 -5.72 -9.48 -8.27
N SER A 242 -4.69 -10.03 -8.90
CA SER A 242 -3.53 -10.56 -8.18
C SER A 242 -2.25 -10.15 -8.87
N ALA A 243 -1.25 -9.78 -8.09
CA ALA A 243 0.05 -9.36 -8.56
C ALA A 243 1.15 -10.17 -7.89
N ALA A 244 2.20 -10.46 -8.65
CA ALA A 244 3.33 -11.20 -8.16
C ALA A 244 4.67 -10.63 -8.65
N TRP A 245 5.66 -10.71 -7.77
CA TRP A 245 7.02 -10.26 -7.98
C TRP A 245 8.02 -11.33 -7.58
N ASP A 246 9.08 -11.48 -8.37
CA ASP A 246 10.32 -12.13 -7.92
C ASP A 246 11.11 -11.09 -7.13
N LEU A 247 11.28 -11.32 -5.82
CA LEU A 247 11.97 -10.39 -4.93
C LEU A 247 13.48 -10.34 -5.20
N LYS A 248 14.03 -11.22 -6.04
CA LYS A 248 15.43 -11.17 -6.49
C LYS A 248 15.62 -10.32 -7.74
N SER A 249 14.53 -9.80 -8.31
CA SER A 249 14.51 -9.08 -9.58
C SER A 249 14.27 -7.58 -9.39
N LEU A 250 14.84 -6.79 -10.28
CA LEU A 250 14.55 -5.35 -10.43
C LEU A 250 13.46 -5.09 -11.49
N ALA A 251 12.78 -6.12 -12.00
CA ALA A 251 11.73 -5.94 -12.99
C ALA A 251 10.48 -5.30 -12.37
N LEU A 252 9.99 -4.22 -12.98
CA LEU A 252 8.69 -3.65 -12.63
C LEU A 252 7.55 -4.47 -13.25
N ARG A 253 6.35 -4.33 -12.66
CA ARG A 253 5.10 -4.80 -13.25
C ARG A 253 4.90 -4.16 -14.64
N PRO A 254 4.25 -4.82 -15.62
CA PRO A 254 3.94 -4.16 -16.88
C PRO A 254 3.21 -2.83 -16.69
N SER A 255 3.56 -1.83 -17.50
CA SER A 255 2.94 -0.51 -17.42
C SER A 255 1.47 -0.60 -17.79
N GLY A 256 0.62 0.07 -17.02
CA GLY A 256 -0.83 0.10 -17.19
C GLY A 256 -1.57 -1.10 -16.59
N TRP A 257 -0.90 -2.05 -15.93
CA TRP A 257 -1.57 -3.19 -15.30
C TRP A 257 -1.94 -2.88 -13.86
N THR A 258 -3.18 -3.18 -13.48
CA THR A 258 -3.63 -3.16 -12.08
C THR A 258 -2.85 -4.15 -11.21
N ALA A 259 -2.86 -3.94 -9.90
CA ALA A 259 -2.23 -4.82 -8.91
C ALA A 259 -3.12 -4.97 -7.67
N GLY A 260 -2.54 -5.41 -6.55
CA GLY A 260 -3.12 -5.24 -5.23
C GLY A 260 -3.14 -3.78 -4.76
N ASP A 261 -2.54 -2.87 -5.51
CA ASP A 261 -2.28 -1.48 -5.16
C ASP A 261 -2.69 -0.61 -6.36
N ALA A 262 -3.34 0.53 -6.12
CA ALA A 262 -3.81 1.37 -7.21
C ALA A 262 -2.69 1.93 -8.09
N ALA A 263 -1.50 2.21 -7.52
CA ALA A 263 -0.33 2.65 -8.25
C ALA A 263 0.38 1.52 -9.02
N GLY A 264 -0.05 0.27 -8.86
CA GLY A 264 0.61 -0.89 -9.46
C GLY A 264 1.95 -1.24 -8.80
N LEU A 265 2.21 -0.71 -7.60
CA LEU A 265 3.38 -1.00 -6.78
C LEU A 265 3.14 -2.24 -5.91
N PRO A 266 4.19 -2.94 -5.45
CA PRO A 266 4.03 -3.94 -4.41
C PRO A 266 3.66 -3.26 -3.08
N ILE A 267 2.86 -3.90 -2.23
CA ILE A 267 2.41 -3.35 -0.95
C ILE A 267 3.39 -3.67 0.17
N THR A 268 3.70 -4.96 0.35
CA THR A 268 4.48 -5.52 1.46
C THR A 268 5.83 -4.82 1.68
N PRO A 269 6.58 -4.47 0.62
CA PRO A 269 7.85 -3.75 0.73
C PRO A 269 7.74 -2.32 1.27
N PHE A 270 6.55 -1.74 1.30
CA PHE A 270 6.30 -0.38 1.79
C PHE A 270 5.59 -0.31 3.14
N LEU A 271 5.25 -1.46 3.74
CA LEU A 271 4.60 -1.48 5.04
C LEU A 271 5.57 -1.14 6.16
N ALA A 272 5.18 -0.27 7.08
CA ALA A 272 5.84 -0.18 8.37
C ALA A 272 5.63 -1.50 9.13
N LYS A 273 6.71 -2.10 9.64
CA LYS A 273 6.68 -3.34 10.43
C LYS A 273 7.29 -3.14 11.79
N ALA A 274 6.67 -3.71 12.82
CA ALA A 274 7.05 -3.43 14.20
C ALA A 274 8.47 -3.93 14.49
N ALA A 275 8.81 -5.12 13.97
CA ALA A 275 10.13 -5.71 14.11
C ALA A 275 11.25 -4.84 13.53
N GLU A 276 11.02 -4.17 12.40
CA GLU A 276 11.99 -3.23 11.80
C GLU A 276 12.11 -1.98 12.68
N ALA A 277 10.97 -1.39 13.05
CA ALA A 277 10.92 -0.17 13.85
C ALA A 277 11.54 -0.34 15.26
N ASP A 278 11.45 -1.53 15.85
CA ASP A 278 12.07 -1.88 17.13
C ASP A 278 13.60 -1.85 17.09
N THR A 279 14.20 -2.08 15.92
CA THR A 279 15.64 -1.91 15.74
C THR A 279 16.08 -0.44 15.73
N GLY A 280 15.12 0.49 15.66
CA GLY A 280 15.35 1.93 15.50
C GLY A 280 15.55 2.38 14.05
N GLU A 281 15.50 1.46 13.07
CA GLU A 281 15.67 1.80 11.66
C GLU A 281 14.70 1.02 10.75
N ILE A 282 14.02 1.76 9.87
CA ILE A 282 13.31 1.20 8.71
C ILE A 282 14.11 1.62 7.47
N ARG A 283 14.52 0.64 6.64
CA ARG A 283 15.50 0.85 5.55
C ARG A 283 14.89 0.87 4.15
N HIS A 284 13.60 1.19 4.07
CA HIS A 284 12.87 1.27 2.82
C HIS A 284 11.87 2.43 2.87
N ALA A 285 11.36 2.79 1.70
CA ALA A 285 10.28 3.75 1.57
C ALA A 285 8.99 3.20 2.16
N LEU A 286 8.12 4.10 2.62
CA LEU A 286 6.77 3.77 3.06
C LEU A 286 5.76 4.07 1.95
N ARG A 287 4.50 3.65 2.11
CA ARG A 287 3.40 4.04 1.22
C ARG A 287 2.45 5.00 1.92
N VAL A 288 1.84 5.89 1.15
CA VAL A 288 0.88 6.90 1.62
C VAL A 288 -0.32 6.98 0.69
N THR A 289 -1.48 7.28 1.25
CA THR A 289 -2.71 7.53 0.50
C THR A 289 -3.16 8.98 0.59
N PHE A 290 -3.95 9.37 -0.39
CA PHE A 290 -4.67 10.65 -0.42
C PHE A 290 -6.08 10.43 -0.96
N ARG A 291 -6.99 11.35 -0.64
CA ARG A 291 -8.35 11.29 -1.16
C ARG A 291 -8.38 11.49 -2.67
N ASP A 292 -9.33 10.83 -3.32
CA ASP A 292 -9.49 10.86 -4.79
C ASP A 292 -9.50 12.29 -5.37
N ALA A 293 -10.15 13.22 -4.66
CA ALA A 293 -10.30 14.61 -5.09
C ALA A 293 -9.00 15.42 -5.23
N VAL A 294 -7.85 14.93 -4.75
CA VAL A 294 -6.55 15.60 -4.95
C VAL A 294 -5.61 14.84 -5.89
N LEU A 295 -6.01 13.64 -6.32
CA LEU A 295 -5.20 12.78 -7.16
C LEU A 295 -5.42 13.08 -8.64
N ALA A 296 -4.34 12.98 -9.41
CA ALA A 296 -4.39 13.09 -10.87
C ALA A 296 -4.72 11.74 -11.50
N ARG A 297 -5.31 11.79 -12.70
CA ARG A 297 -5.50 10.62 -13.57
C ARG A 297 -4.21 10.21 -14.29
N SER A 298 -3.12 10.04 -13.54
CA SER A 298 -1.79 9.73 -14.07
C SER A 298 -0.89 9.11 -13.01
N PHE A 299 0.23 8.54 -13.45
CA PHE A 299 1.28 8.02 -12.58
C PHE A 299 2.66 8.41 -13.09
N ASN A 300 3.60 8.47 -12.16
CA ASN A 300 5.02 8.66 -12.40
C ASN A 300 5.78 7.40 -12.00
N TRP A 301 6.89 7.10 -12.69
CA TRP A 301 7.81 6.03 -12.29
C TRP A 301 8.20 6.21 -10.81
N PRO A 302 8.23 5.13 -10.01
CA PRO A 302 8.14 3.71 -10.36
C PRO A 302 6.72 3.13 -10.41
N ALA A 303 5.68 3.93 -10.14
CA ALA A 303 4.30 3.47 -10.28
C ALA A 303 4.02 3.06 -11.73
N ARG A 304 3.10 2.12 -11.87
CA ARG A 304 2.75 1.44 -13.13
C ARG A 304 1.29 1.60 -13.49
N HIS A 305 0.48 2.11 -12.58
CA HIS A 305 -0.96 2.20 -12.74
C HIS A 305 -1.50 3.40 -11.96
N PHE A 306 -2.77 3.72 -12.17
CA PHE A 306 -3.53 4.71 -11.42
C PHE A 306 -4.97 4.21 -11.29
N ALA A 307 -5.62 4.51 -10.17
CA ALA A 307 -7.06 4.31 -10.02
C ALA A 307 -7.72 5.64 -9.70
N GLY A 308 -9.00 5.80 -10.09
CA GLY A 308 -9.70 7.07 -9.90
C GLY A 308 -8.89 8.25 -10.44
N GLY A 309 -8.96 9.36 -9.73
CA GLY A 309 -8.27 10.60 -10.05
C GLY A 309 -8.82 11.26 -11.31
N ASP A 310 -9.17 12.54 -11.21
CA ASP A 310 -9.44 13.39 -12.38
C ASP A 310 -9.14 14.86 -12.10
N THR A 311 -8.37 15.14 -11.04
CA THR A 311 -8.02 16.51 -10.66
C THR A 311 -6.91 17.02 -11.58
N PRO A 312 -7.15 18.04 -12.42
CA PRO A 312 -6.12 18.57 -13.30
C PRO A 312 -4.96 19.15 -12.50
N GLY A 313 -3.74 18.66 -12.77
CA GLY A 313 -2.55 19.06 -12.00
C GLY A 313 -2.49 18.49 -10.58
N GLY A 314 -3.36 17.51 -10.25
CA GLY A 314 -3.33 16.78 -8.98
C GLY A 314 -2.06 15.97 -8.78
N ILE A 315 -2.00 15.26 -7.65
CA ILE A 315 -0.84 14.44 -7.28
C ILE A 315 -0.90 13.13 -8.08
N PRO A 316 0.12 12.80 -8.90
CA PRO A 316 0.14 11.53 -9.62
C PRO A 316 0.50 10.38 -8.67
N PHE A 317 -0.02 9.19 -8.96
CA PHE A 317 0.46 7.97 -8.30
C PHE A 317 1.96 7.78 -8.54
N GLY A 318 2.68 7.23 -7.57
CA GLY A 318 4.13 7.11 -7.59
C GLY A 318 4.90 8.39 -7.28
N ALA A 319 4.24 9.54 -7.08
CA ALA A 319 4.89 10.71 -6.50
C ALA A 319 5.45 10.35 -5.11
N VAL A 320 6.60 10.94 -4.76
CA VAL A 320 7.29 10.65 -3.48
C VAL A 320 7.26 11.85 -2.58
N LEU A 321 6.72 11.66 -1.38
CA LEU A 321 6.71 12.63 -0.30
C LEU A 321 7.87 12.33 0.65
N ARG A 322 8.62 13.35 1.09
CA ARG A 322 9.75 13.21 2.02
C ARG A 322 9.59 14.17 3.19
N LEU A 323 9.92 13.72 4.40
CA LEU A 323 10.01 14.60 5.56
C LEU A 323 11.19 15.55 5.37
N LYS A 324 10.96 16.86 5.47
CA LYS A 324 11.99 17.86 5.21
C LYS A 324 13.23 17.64 6.07
N ALA A 325 14.40 17.97 5.53
CA ALA A 325 15.69 17.74 6.19
C ALA A 325 15.79 18.48 7.55
N ASP A 326 15.22 19.68 7.64
CA ASP A 326 15.24 20.57 8.81
C ASP A 326 14.23 20.22 9.91
N PHE A 327 13.28 19.31 9.67
CA PHE A 327 12.40 18.82 10.72
C PHE A 327 13.20 18.13 11.82
N ALA A 328 13.21 18.70 13.03
CA ALA A 328 13.87 18.10 14.18
C ALA A 328 12.99 16.98 14.76
N ILE A 329 13.44 15.72 14.65
CA ILE A 329 12.75 14.58 15.28
C ILE A 329 12.93 14.71 16.80
N PRO A 330 11.86 14.84 17.60
CA PRO A 330 11.98 15.07 19.03
C PRO A 330 12.65 13.92 19.79
N ASP A 331 13.56 14.27 20.71
CA ASP A 331 14.32 13.29 21.50
C ASP A 331 13.46 12.43 22.42
N HIS A 332 12.29 12.93 22.82
CA HIS A 332 11.36 12.21 23.71
C HIS A 332 10.45 11.22 22.98
N TRP A 333 10.46 11.19 21.64
CA TRP A 333 9.68 10.21 20.88
C TRP A 333 10.17 8.78 21.12
N THR A 334 9.23 7.84 20.98
CA THR A 334 9.54 6.41 21.02
C THR A 334 10.55 6.01 19.92
N PRO A 335 11.34 4.94 20.14
CA PRO A 335 12.25 4.42 19.12
C PRO A 335 11.54 4.12 17.79
N GLN A 336 10.34 3.53 17.84
CA GLN A 336 9.53 3.21 16.66
C GLN A 336 9.09 4.47 15.90
N ALA A 337 8.65 5.53 16.58
CA ALA A 337 8.29 6.79 15.92
C ALA A 337 9.50 7.46 15.26
N LYS A 338 10.66 7.42 15.93
CA LYS A 338 11.93 7.92 15.35
C LYS A 338 12.33 7.13 14.12
N ALA A 339 12.15 5.80 14.12
CA ALA A 339 12.44 4.94 12.97
C ALA A 339 11.55 5.31 11.77
N ILE A 340 10.23 5.48 11.98
CA ILE A 340 9.27 5.88 10.94
C ILE A 340 9.61 7.26 10.38
N ALA A 341 9.84 8.27 11.24
CA ALA A 341 10.19 9.61 10.78
C ALA A 341 11.55 9.66 10.05
N THR A 342 12.50 8.83 10.48
CA THR A 342 13.79 8.69 9.80
C THR A 342 13.62 8.03 8.42
N ALA A 343 12.78 7.01 8.29
CA ALA A 343 12.45 6.44 6.98
C ALA A 343 11.74 7.45 6.07
N ALA A 344 10.79 8.22 6.60
CA ALA A 344 10.13 9.30 5.87
C ALA A 344 11.11 10.38 5.37
N LYS A 345 12.20 10.67 6.11
CA LYS A 345 13.29 11.53 5.64
C LYS A 345 14.15 10.85 4.58
N ARG A 346 14.59 9.61 4.86
CA ARG A 346 15.62 8.93 4.08
C ARG A 346 15.10 8.32 2.79
N TYR A 347 13.96 7.66 2.81
CA TYR A 347 13.43 6.89 1.67
C TYR A 347 12.11 7.45 1.14
N GLY A 348 11.40 8.25 1.96
CA GLY A 348 10.16 8.90 1.57
C GLY A 348 8.95 7.98 1.65
N LEU A 349 7.82 8.49 1.16
CA LEU A 349 6.52 7.86 1.12
C LEU A 349 5.95 7.95 -0.29
N TYR A 350 5.65 6.81 -0.90
CA TYR A 350 5.11 6.74 -2.25
C TYR A 350 3.59 6.86 -2.23
N VAL A 351 3.05 7.76 -3.05
CA VAL A 351 1.61 7.86 -3.29
C VAL A 351 1.15 6.60 -4.00
N SER A 352 0.49 5.71 -3.26
CA SER A 352 0.28 4.33 -3.72
C SER A 352 -1.21 3.99 -3.89
N ASP A 353 -2.10 4.65 -3.14
CA ASP A 353 -3.53 4.35 -3.17
C ASP A 353 -4.45 5.55 -3.00
N ILE A 354 -5.73 5.33 -3.33
CA ILE A 354 -6.83 6.22 -2.92
C ILE A 354 -7.19 5.88 -1.48
N GLY A 355 -7.25 6.88 -0.63
CA GLY A 355 -7.61 6.69 0.76
C GLY A 355 -7.85 8.00 1.48
N MET A 356 -7.55 8.03 2.77
CA MET A 356 -7.64 9.27 3.55
C MET A 356 -6.33 10.03 3.46
N ASP A 357 -6.40 11.36 3.56
CA ASP A 357 -5.23 12.21 3.36
C ASP A 357 -4.13 11.95 4.40
N PHE A 358 -2.94 11.62 3.91
CA PHE A 358 -1.71 11.40 4.69
C PHE A 358 -1.75 10.18 5.61
N TYR A 359 -2.47 9.14 5.17
CA TYR A 359 -2.52 7.83 5.83
C TYR A 359 -1.41 6.94 5.29
N VAL A 360 -0.58 6.41 6.20
CA VAL A 360 0.59 5.57 5.92
C VAL A 360 0.31 4.17 6.44
N GLN A 361 0.55 3.16 5.62
CA GLN A 361 0.17 1.79 5.96
C GLN A 361 1.28 1.00 6.67
N GLY A 362 0.85 0.06 7.50
CA GLY A 362 1.72 -0.85 8.25
C GLY A 362 1.01 -2.15 8.57
N GLU A 363 1.75 -3.09 9.15
CA GLU A 363 1.17 -4.36 9.61
C GLU A 363 0.49 -4.21 10.98
N PRO A 364 -0.62 -4.91 11.23
CA PRO A 364 -1.13 -5.10 12.58
C PRO A 364 -0.14 -5.91 13.41
N ASN A 365 0.29 -5.37 14.56
CA ASN A 365 1.26 -6.04 15.44
C ASN A 365 1.18 -5.54 16.89
N ALA A 366 1.14 -6.45 17.87
CA ALA A 366 1.03 -6.10 19.28
C ALA A 366 2.26 -5.37 19.84
N ALA A 367 3.42 -5.52 19.19
CA ALA A 367 4.68 -4.89 19.55
C ALA A 367 4.71 -3.37 19.27
N TRP A 368 3.79 -2.83 18.46
CA TRP A 368 3.68 -1.39 18.29
C TRP A 368 3.36 -0.70 19.62
N SER A 369 4.12 0.34 19.94
CA SER A 369 3.88 1.23 21.07
C SER A 369 2.67 2.12 20.80
N GLU A 370 1.75 2.22 21.76
CA GLU A 370 0.62 3.17 21.66
C GLU A 370 1.09 4.62 21.54
N GLN A 371 2.22 4.96 22.17
CA GLN A 371 2.77 6.30 22.13
C GLN A 371 3.34 6.63 20.75
N MET A 372 3.81 5.64 19.99
CA MET A 372 4.31 5.85 18.62
C MET A 372 3.25 6.53 17.74
N PHE A 373 1.99 6.06 17.79
CA PHE A 373 0.90 6.64 17.01
C PHE A 373 0.66 8.12 17.33
N ARG A 374 0.76 8.49 18.61
CA ARG A 374 0.64 9.88 19.05
C ARG A 374 1.83 10.72 18.58
N ASP A 375 3.04 10.19 18.72
CA ASP A 375 4.28 10.87 18.32
C ASP A 375 4.26 11.22 16.83
N VAL A 376 4.05 10.24 15.95
CA VAL A 376 4.06 10.48 14.49
C VAL A 376 2.91 11.39 14.05
N SER A 377 1.77 11.35 14.74
CA SER A 377 0.63 12.22 14.41
C SER A 377 0.87 13.71 14.59
N SER A 378 1.96 14.08 15.28
CA SER A 378 2.38 15.47 15.43
C SER A 378 3.13 16.02 14.22
N ILE A 379 3.45 15.20 13.20
CA ILE A 379 4.03 15.65 11.93
C ILE A 379 2.89 16.17 11.03
N PRO A 380 2.78 17.49 10.78
CA PRO A 380 1.83 18.00 9.81
C PRO A 380 2.40 17.87 8.39
N LEU A 381 1.53 17.81 7.40
CA LEU A 381 1.91 17.70 5.98
C LEU A 381 2.79 18.87 5.52
N SER A 382 2.69 20.04 6.15
CA SER A 382 3.59 21.18 5.92
C SER A 382 5.07 20.91 6.24
N GLN A 383 5.39 19.88 7.02
CA GLN A 383 6.77 19.42 7.25
C GLN A 383 7.27 18.46 6.17
N MET A 384 6.42 18.13 5.20
CA MET A 384 6.77 17.25 4.09
C MET A 384 7.07 18.05 2.82
N GLU A 385 7.69 17.43 1.84
CA GLU A 385 7.86 17.95 0.50
C GLU A 385 7.82 16.82 -0.52
N PHE A 386 7.18 17.05 -1.67
CA PHE A 386 7.30 16.12 -2.78
C PHE A 386 8.70 16.25 -3.41
N VAL A 387 9.25 15.16 -3.90
CA VAL A 387 10.63 15.06 -4.38
C VAL A 387 10.68 14.85 -5.89
N ASP A 388 11.61 15.54 -6.58
CA ASP A 388 11.94 15.26 -7.98
C ASP A 388 12.93 14.08 -8.06
N LEU A 389 12.50 12.96 -8.64
CA LEU A 389 13.35 11.79 -8.91
C LEU A 389 14.14 11.90 -10.22
N GLY A 390 14.19 13.09 -10.83
CA GLY A 390 14.89 13.37 -12.08
C GLY A 390 16.35 12.96 -12.12
N ALA A 391 17.05 12.93 -10.98
CA ALA A 391 18.42 12.42 -10.89
C ALA A 391 18.54 10.92 -11.19
N ILE A 392 17.44 10.16 -11.11
CA ILE A 392 17.36 8.76 -11.52
C ILE A 392 16.82 8.67 -12.94
N THR A 393 15.65 9.27 -13.19
CA THR A 393 14.93 9.06 -14.46
C THR A 393 15.59 9.71 -15.68
N ARG A 394 16.56 10.61 -15.47
CA ARG A 394 17.37 11.23 -16.53
C ARG A 394 18.78 10.63 -16.64
N ASP A 395 19.14 9.64 -15.81
CA ASP A 395 20.42 8.93 -15.93
C ASP A 395 20.41 8.09 -17.24
N PRO A 396 21.50 8.05 -18.03
CA PRO A 396 21.56 7.26 -19.25
C PRO A 396 21.33 5.74 -19.07
N ARG A 397 21.51 5.22 -17.85
CA ARG A 397 21.28 3.81 -17.50
C ARG A 397 19.85 3.52 -17.05
N PHE A 398 19.02 4.56 -16.92
CA PHE A 398 17.63 4.43 -16.52
C PHE A 398 16.85 3.54 -17.50
N SER A 399 16.04 2.64 -16.93
CA SER A 399 15.04 1.89 -17.66
C SER A 399 13.69 2.06 -16.97
N ALA A 400 12.69 2.51 -17.72
CA ALA A 400 11.34 2.69 -17.21
C ALA A 400 10.72 1.39 -16.71
N ASP A 401 11.19 0.23 -17.18
CA ASP A 401 10.69 -1.10 -16.78
C ASP A 401 11.50 -1.75 -15.66
N SER A 402 12.45 -1.01 -15.07
CA SER A 402 13.25 -1.47 -13.94
C SER A 402 13.07 -0.58 -12.70
N MET A 403 13.18 -1.21 -11.53
CA MET A 403 13.26 -0.55 -10.23
C MET A 403 14.65 0.03 -9.95
N ALA A 404 15.66 -0.23 -10.80
CA ALA A 404 17.03 0.22 -10.57
C ALA A 404 17.11 1.76 -10.45
N ALA A 405 17.65 2.23 -9.32
CA ALA A 405 17.86 3.65 -9.03
C ALA A 405 19.32 4.02 -8.76
N ARG A 406 20.20 3.01 -8.78
CA ARG A 406 21.64 3.14 -8.62
C ARG A 406 22.31 2.10 -9.50
N TRP A 407 23.48 2.46 -10.02
CA TRP A 407 24.26 1.66 -10.95
C TRP A 407 25.74 1.96 -10.81
#